data_AF-A0A8C0WJV0-F1
#
_entry.id   AF-A0A8C0WJV0-F1
#
_cell.length_a   1.000
_cell.length_b   1.000
_cell.length_c   1.000
_cell.angle_alpha   90.00
_cell.angle_beta   90.00
_cell.angle_gamma   90.00
#
_symmetry.space_group_name_H-M   'P 1'
#
loop_
_entity.id
_entity.type
_entity.pdbx_description
1 polymer ?
#
loop_
_entity_poly.entity_id
_entity_poly.type
_entity_poly.pdbx_seq_one_letter_code
_entity_poly.pdbx_strand_id
1 'polypeptide(L)'
;MERERKQSPADARRTLGRLLQAVLASRAEANSVFDILAVLQSEDQEEIQEAVRTCSRLFGAMLERGELFVGQLPSEDALRTGSRGATRKYKVWMRHRYNSCCNRLQELLAHPSFQVKELALRTLMKFVQLEGAQPLEKAQWEGHYLFPHTLFKAVVGGLLSPEEDHSLLISQFCQYMEYDDIRYHTMQAATSTTARITKQQTEVPIIFWNNAFALLSAVSLPHQECSVTSFYVKHAELSDKWKVTHLKEHRKAFQEMWLGFLKHKLPLSLYKKVLVAMHDSILPHLAQPTLMIDFLTSACDVGGAISLLALNGLFILIHKHNLEYPDFYQKLYGLLDPSIFHVKYRARFFHLADLFLSSSHLPAYLVAAFAKRLARLALTAPPEALLMALPFICNLLRRHPACRILVHRPQGPELDADPYNPDEVDPARSHALESCLWELQIFERDLKKKGSEPVPLEFIPARGLLGRQNDLCAQFFTLS
;
A
#
# COMPACT_ATOMS: atom_id res chain seq x y z
N MET A 1 35.48 -40.56 -24.53
CA MET A 1 35.21 -39.72 -23.34
C MET A 1 35.89 -38.38 -23.57
N GLU A 2 35.33 -37.54 -24.44
CA GLU A 2 35.72 -36.13 -24.54
C GLU A 2 35.04 -35.39 -23.40
N ARG A 3 35.85 -34.90 -22.45
CA ARG A 3 35.38 -33.96 -21.44
C ARG A 3 35.18 -32.63 -22.14
N GLU A 4 33.92 -32.24 -22.36
CA GLU A 4 33.54 -30.87 -22.66
C GLU A 4 34.22 -29.94 -21.65
N ARG A 5 35.23 -29.20 -22.12
CA ARG A 5 35.84 -28.12 -21.35
C ARG A 5 34.76 -27.05 -21.19
N LYS A 6 34.11 -27.00 -20.04
CA LYS A 6 33.36 -25.81 -19.60
C LYS A 6 34.29 -24.61 -19.76
N GLN A 7 33.94 -23.69 -20.65
CA GLN A 7 34.69 -22.44 -20.85
C GLN A 7 34.70 -21.68 -19.52
N SER A 8 35.84 -21.08 -19.17
CA SER A 8 35.91 -20.32 -17.92
C SER A 8 35.08 -19.03 -18.04
N PRO A 9 34.43 -18.54 -16.97
CA PRO A 9 33.65 -17.30 -17.00
C PRO A 9 34.45 -16.07 -17.49
N ALA A 10 35.76 -16.08 -17.24
CA ALA A 10 36.70 -15.05 -17.72
C ALA A 10 36.89 -15.09 -19.25
N ASP A 11 36.85 -16.27 -19.86
CA ASP A 11 36.93 -16.43 -21.31
C ASP A 11 35.61 -16.06 -21.99
N ALA A 12 34.47 -16.39 -21.37
CA ALA A 12 33.15 -15.94 -21.83
C ALA A 12 33.06 -14.41 -21.87
N ARG A 13 33.54 -13.73 -20.81
CA ARG A 13 33.60 -12.26 -20.73
C ARG A 13 34.44 -11.62 -21.83
N ARG A 14 35.62 -12.17 -22.10
CA ARG A 14 36.50 -11.68 -23.18
C ARG A 14 35.87 -11.89 -24.56
N THR A 15 35.19 -13.02 -24.75
CA THR A 15 34.52 -13.37 -26.00
C THR A 15 33.34 -12.45 -26.27
N LEU A 16 32.44 -12.28 -25.30
CA LEU A 16 31.32 -11.33 -25.37
C LEU A 16 31.79 -9.89 -25.61
N GLY A 17 32.88 -9.47 -24.95
CA GLY A 17 33.48 -8.17 -25.16
C GLY A 17 33.99 -7.94 -26.60
N ARG A 18 34.58 -8.97 -27.23
CA ARG A 18 35.01 -8.91 -28.63
C ARG A 18 33.81 -8.86 -29.58
N LEU A 19 32.79 -9.69 -29.36
CA LEU A 19 31.56 -9.70 -30.17
C LEU A 19 30.85 -8.35 -30.09
N LEU A 20 30.76 -7.74 -28.91
CA LEU A 20 30.21 -6.40 -28.73
C LEU A 20 30.91 -5.35 -29.59
N GLN A 21 32.25 -5.34 -29.58
CA GLN A 21 33.03 -4.40 -30.38
C GLN A 21 32.84 -4.65 -31.89
N ALA A 22 32.79 -5.91 -32.31
CA ALA A 22 32.55 -6.27 -33.70
C ALA A 22 31.20 -5.75 -34.20
N VAL A 23 30.12 -5.97 -33.44
CA VAL A 23 28.77 -5.51 -33.80
C VAL A 23 28.67 -3.98 -33.82
N LEU A 24 29.30 -3.29 -32.86
CA LEU A 24 29.25 -1.82 -32.78
C LEU A 24 30.14 -1.13 -33.83
N ALA A 25 31.17 -1.81 -34.35
CA ALA A 25 32.10 -1.28 -35.33
C ALA A 25 31.66 -1.54 -36.78
N SER A 26 31.03 -2.68 -37.06
CA SER A 26 30.66 -3.07 -38.42
C SER A 26 29.26 -3.66 -38.53
N ARG A 27 28.46 -3.15 -39.48
CA ARG A 27 27.14 -3.71 -39.81
C ARG A 27 27.21 -5.10 -40.44
N ALA A 28 28.37 -5.52 -40.94
CA ALA A 28 28.56 -6.86 -41.51
C ALA A 28 28.57 -7.95 -40.43
N GLU A 29 29.04 -7.61 -39.22
CA GLU A 29 29.14 -8.53 -38.07
C GLU A 29 27.86 -8.54 -37.21
N ALA A 30 26.75 -8.01 -37.73
CA ALA A 30 25.50 -7.89 -36.97
C ALA A 30 24.93 -9.24 -36.52
N ASN A 31 25.26 -10.32 -37.22
CA ASN A 31 24.81 -11.67 -36.86
C ASN A 31 25.37 -12.15 -35.52
N SER A 32 26.51 -11.62 -35.05
CA SER A 32 27.09 -11.95 -33.74
C SER A 32 26.19 -11.55 -32.57
N VAL A 33 25.14 -10.75 -32.80
CA VAL A 33 24.10 -10.48 -31.79
C VAL A 33 23.38 -11.76 -31.37
N PHE A 34 23.23 -12.75 -32.25
CA PHE A 34 22.65 -14.03 -31.87
C PHE A 34 23.49 -14.77 -30.84
N ASP A 35 24.81 -14.77 -31.02
CA ASP A 35 25.72 -15.41 -30.08
C ASP A 35 25.62 -14.75 -28.70
N ILE A 36 25.53 -13.43 -28.65
CA ILE A 36 25.33 -12.68 -27.39
C ILE A 36 23.99 -13.04 -26.74
N LEU A 37 22.90 -13.10 -27.52
CA LEU A 37 21.56 -13.43 -27.01
C LEU A 37 21.46 -14.90 -26.57
N ALA A 38 22.20 -15.81 -27.19
CA ALA A 38 22.23 -17.21 -26.80
C ALA A 38 22.81 -17.40 -25.39
N VAL A 39 23.81 -16.61 -24.99
CA VAL A 39 24.38 -16.68 -23.64
C VAL A 39 23.38 -16.25 -22.54
N LEU A 40 22.35 -15.46 -22.87
CA LEU A 40 21.23 -15.19 -21.94
C LEU A 40 20.41 -16.46 -21.61
N GLN A 41 20.68 -17.58 -22.27
CA GLN A 41 20.07 -18.89 -21.99
C GLN A 41 21.03 -19.89 -21.35
N SER A 42 22.24 -19.45 -20.97
CA SER A 42 23.18 -20.29 -20.23
C SER A 42 22.59 -20.70 -18.86
N GLU A 43 23.10 -21.79 -18.30
CA GLU A 43 22.81 -22.22 -16.93
C GLU A 43 23.71 -21.51 -15.90
N ASP A 44 24.85 -20.95 -16.33
CA ASP A 44 25.79 -20.29 -15.44
C ASP A 44 25.34 -18.85 -15.14
N GLN A 45 25.11 -18.57 -13.86
CA GLN A 45 24.75 -17.25 -13.36
C GLN A 45 25.74 -16.16 -13.79
N GLU A 46 27.05 -16.43 -13.76
CA GLU A 46 28.06 -15.41 -14.09
C GLU A 46 28.03 -15.06 -15.59
N GLU A 47 27.84 -16.06 -16.45
CA GLU A 47 27.70 -15.88 -17.89
C GLU A 47 26.43 -15.10 -18.24
N ILE A 48 25.30 -15.43 -17.60
CA ILE A 48 24.05 -14.68 -17.78
C ILE A 48 24.27 -13.22 -17.38
N GLN A 49 24.90 -12.95 -16.22
CA GLN A 49 25.14 -11.59 -15.77
C GLN A 49 26.00 -10.80 -16.77
N GLU A 50 27.06 -11.41 -17.30
CA GLU A 50 27.92 -10.74 -18.28
C GLU A 50 27.21 -10.55 -19.63
N ALA A 51 26.37 -11.49 -20.05
CA ALA A 51 25.52 -11.36 -21.22
C ALA A 51 24.51 -10.21 -21.07
N VAL A 52 23.87 -10.07 -19.91
CA VAL A 52 22.97 -8.94 -19.60
C VAL A 52 23.71 -7.61 -19.65
N ARG A 53 24.91 -7.51 -19.06
CA ARG A 53 25.76 -6.30 -19.15
C ARG A 53 26.16 -5.99 -20.59
N THR A 54 26.47 -7.02 -21.38
CA THR A 54 26.84 -6.88 -22.79
C THR A 54 25.66 -6.40 -23.62
N CYS A 55 24.47 -6.98 -23.44
CA CYS A 55 23.23 -6.53 -24.08
C CYS A 55 22.88 -5.08 -23.71
N SER A 56 23.03 -4.72 -22.43
CA SER A 56 22.82 -3.35 -21.93
C SER A 56 23.72 -2.34 -22.63
N ARG A 57 24.99 -2.69 -22.87
CA ARG A 57 25.96 -1.85 -23.58
C ARG A 57 25.68 -1.78 -25.08
N LEU A 58 25.39 -2.93 -25.71
CA LEU A 58 25.09 -3.02 -27.13
C LEU A 58 23.87 -2.17 -27.49
N PHE A 59 22.71 -2.53 -26.95
CA PHE A 59 21.46 -1.86 -27.29
C PHE A 59 21.38 -0.46 -26.69
N GLY A 60 22.06 -0.20 -25.57
CA GLY A 60 22.20 1.15 -25.04
C GLY A 60 22.88 2.10 -26.04
N ALA A 61 24.03 1.70 -26.58
CA ALA A 61 24.74 2.49 -27.59
C ALA A 61 23.92 2.63 -28.89
N MET A 62 23.18 1.60 -29.30
CA MET A 62 22.35 1.67 -30.52
C MET A 62 21.13 2.59 -30.37
N LEU A 63 20.53 2.64 -29.18
CA LEU A 63 19.45 3.57 -28.85
C LEU A 63 19.97 5.01 -28.88
N GLU A 64 21.10 5.28 -28.21
CA GLU A 64 21.74 6.59 -28.19
C GLU A 64 22.11 7.10 -29.59
N ARG A 65 22.55 6.20 -30.48
CA ARG A 65 22.89 6.53 -31.89
C ARG A 65 21.67 6.61 -32.82
N GLY A 66 20.46 6.28 -32.36
CA GLY A 66 19.26 6.23 -33.22
C GLY A 66 19.36 5.19 -34.35
N GLU A 67 20.05 4.08 -34.11
CA GLU A 67 20.30 3.03 -35.12
C GLU A 67 19.16 2.01 -35.23
N LEU A 68 18.18 2.05 -34.34
CA LEU A 68 16.98 1.22 -34.39
C LEU A 68 15.88 1.84 -35.28
N PHE A 69 14.98 0.99 -35.76
CA PHE A 69 13.85 1.43 -36.58
C PHE A 69 12.79 2.14 -35.73
N VAL A 70 12.31 3.30 -36.22
CA VAL A 70 11.27 4.12 -35.59
C VAL A 70 9.95 3.99 -36.35
N GLY A 71 8.88 3.70 -35.63
CA GLY A 71 7.51 3.52 -36.14
C GLY A 71 7.02 2.08 -36.03
N GLN A 72 5.84 1.82 -36.62
CA GLN A 72 5.20 0.50 -36.54
C GLN A 72 6.09 -0.58 -37.16
N LEU A 73 6.47 -1.56 -36.33
CA LEU A 73 7.42 -2.61 -36.68
C LEU A 73 6.82 -3.56 -37.73
N PRO A 74 7.40 -3.66 -38.95
CA PRO A 74 6.97 -4.65 -39.94
C PRO A 74 7.30 -6.08 -39.48
N SER A 75 6.51 -7.06 -39.91
CA SER A 75 6.84 -8.48 -39.69
C SER A 75 8.18 -8.86 -40.34
N GLU A 76 8.85 -9.87 -39.78
CA GLU A 76 10.13 -10.34 -40.33
C GLU A 76 9.99 -10.88 -41.77
N ASP A 77 8.84 -11.49 -42.11
CA ASP A 77 8.57 -11.98 -43.47
C ASP A 77 8.45 -10.83 -44.49
N ALA A 78 7.89 -9.69 -44.09
CA ALA A 78 7.77 -8.51 -44.93
C ALA A 78 9.13 -7.82 -45.21
N LEU A 79 10.19 -8.14 -44.44
CA LEU A 79 11.55 -7.65 -44.70
C LEU A 79 12.20 -8.34 -45.90
N ARG A 80 11.82 -9.60 -46.14
CA ARG A 80 12.34 -10.41 -47.25
C ARG A 80 11.74 -10.01 -48.59
N THR A 81 10.47 -9.61 -48.62
CA THR A 81 9.70 -9.34 -49.84
C THR A 81 9.70 -7.87 -50.29
N GLY A 82 10.06 -6.92 -49.42
CA GLY A 82 10.01 -5.49 -49.74
C GLY A 82 11.24 -4.93 -50.48
N SER A 83 11.00 -4.12 -51.52
CA SER A 83 11.95 -3.18 -52.14
C SER A 83 12.25 -2.00 -51.20
N ARG A 84 12.88 -2.28 -50.05
CA ARG A 84 13.31 -1.26 -49.08
C ARG A 84 14.84 -1.29 -48.98
N GLY A 85 15.47 -0.11 -48.91
CA GLY A 85 16.93 0.03 -48.88
C GLY A 85 17.59 -0.74 -47.73
N ALA A 86 18.82 -1.23 -47.95
CA ALA A 86 19.57 -2.10 -47.04
C ALA A 86 19.65 -1.56 -45.60
N THR A 87 19.89 -0.25 -45.45
CA THR A 87 19.93 0.42 -44.13
C THR A 87 18.61 0.27 -43.36
N ARG A 88 17.46 0.40 -44.03
CA ARG A 88 16.16 0.25 -43.38
C ARG A 88 15.91 -1.20 -42.95
N LYS A 89 16.29 -2.17 -43.80
CA LYS A 89 16.19 -3.60 -43.47
C LYS A 89 17.02 -3.93 -42.21
N TYR A 90 18.25 -3.42 -42.16
CA TYR A 90 19.12 -3.54 -40.99
C TYR A 90 18.48 -2.95 -39.71
N LYS A 91 17.98 -1.70 -39.76
CA LYS A 91 17.35 -1.06 -38.59
C LYS A 91 16.14 -1.83 -38.06
N VAL A 92 15.30 -2.37 -38.96
CA VAL A 92 14.13 -3.18 -38.57
C VAL A 92 14.57 -4.50 -37.95
N TRP A 93 15.54 -5.17 -38.56
CA TRP A 93 16.08 -6.42 -38.04
C TRP A 93 16.68 -6.25 -36.63
N MET A 94 17.46 -5.19 -36.42
CA MET A 94 18.00 -4.85 -35.10
C MET A 94 16.92 -4.53 -34.07
N ARG A 95 15.79 -3.91 -34.48
CA ARG A 95 14.65 -3.67 -33.59
C ARG A 95 13.96 -4.97 -33.17
N HIS A 96 13.87 -5.98 -34.05
CA HIS A 96 13.40 -7.32 -33.66
C HIS A 96 14.34 -7.97 -32.63
N ARG A 97 15.66 -7.91 -32.86
CA ARG A 97 16.64 -8.45 -31.90
C ARG A 97 16.61 -7.73 -30.55
N TYR A 98 16.40 -6.41 -30.55
CA TYR A 98 16.15 -5.64 -29.33
C TYR A 98 14.90 -6.13 -28.58
N ASN A 99 13.78 -6.32 -29.29
CA ASN A 99 12.56 -6.85 -28.67
C ASN A 99 12.78 -8.26 -28.11
N SER A 100 13.52 -9.13 -28.81
CA SER A 100 13.93 -10.44 -28.29
C SER A 100 14.76 -10.32 -27.01
N CYS A 101 15.68 -9.35 -26.95
CA CYS A 101 16.47 -9.06 -25.75
C CYS A 101 15.57 -8.62 -24.59
N CYS A 102 14.63 -7.68 -24.81
CA CYS A 102 13.69 -7.23 -23.79
C CYS A 102 12.81 -8.37 -23.26
N ASN A 103 12.29 -9.23 -24.14
CA ASN A 103 11.52 -10.40 -23.74
C ASN A 103 12.37 -11.36 -22.90
N ARG A 104 13.62 -11.58 -23.29
CA ARG A 104 14.52 -12.46 -22.53
C ARG A 104 14.88 -11.87 -21.17
N LEU A 105 15.11 -10.56 -21.08
CA LEU A 105 15.33 -9.87 -19.81
C LEU A 105 14.09 -9.93 -18.91
N GLN A 106 12.89 -9.88 -19.49
CA GLN A 106 11.64 -10.08 -18.75
C GLN A 106 11.54 -11.50 -18.18
N GLU A 107 11.88 -12.53 -18.96
CA GLU A 107 11.94 -13.92 -18.48
C GLU A 107 12.95 -14.08 -17.33
N LEU A 108 14.10 -13.39 -17.39
CA LEU A 108 15.11 -13.39 -16.32
C LEU A 108 14.63 -12.74 -15.01
N LEU A 109 13.50 -12.02 -15.00
CA LEU A 109 12.89 -11.55 -13.75
C LEU A 109 12.32 -12.71 -12.90
N ALA A 110 12.06 -13.87 -13.53
CA ALA A 110 11.67 -15.11 -12.85
C ALA A 110 12.86 -16.06 -12.59
N HIS A 111 14.10 -15.57 -12.72
CA HIS A 111 15.30 -16.41 -12.52
C HIS A 111 15.56 -16.67 -11.03
N PRO A 112 15.92 -17.88 -10.57
CA PRO A 112 16.05 -18.20 -9.13
C PRO A 112 17.06 -17.32 -8.37
N SER A 113 18.11 -16.84 -9.05
CA SER A 113 19.10 -15.94 -8.45
C SER A 113 18.65 -14.47 -8.44
N PHE A 114 18.58 -13.88 -7.24
CA PHE A 114 18.22 -12.47 -7.05
C PHE A 114 19.15 -11.50 -7.78
N GLN A 115 20.45 -11.78 -7.84
CA GLN A 115 21.41 -10.91 -8.52
C GLN A 115 21.12 -10.78 -10.03
N VAL A 116 20.63 -11.86 -10.64
CA VAL A 116 20.22 -11.87 -12.05
C VAL A 116 18.93 -11.07 -12.22
N LYS A 117 17.93 -11.27 -11.36
CA LYS A 117 16.67 -10.51 -11.37
C LYS A 117 16.92 -9.01 -11.24
N GLU A 118 17.75 -8.62 -10.28
CA GLU A 118 18.09 -7.22 -10.02
C GLU A 118 18.80 -6.59 -11.22
N LEU A 119 19.77 -7.29 -11.80
CA LEU A 119 20.50 -6.80 -12.97
C LEU A 119 19.60 -6.69 -14.21
N ALA A 120 18.69 -7.65 -14.41
CA ALA A 120 17.70 -7.62 -15.48
C ALA A 120 16.74 -6.43 -15.32
N LEU A 121 16.21 -6.21 -14.11
CA LEU A 121 15.35 -5.06 -13.80
C LEU A 121 16.06 -3.72 -14.08
N ARG A 122 17.28 -3.55 -13.56
CA ARG A 122 18.08 -2.33 -13.79
C ARG A 122 18.35 -2.09 -15.28
N THR A 123 18.59 -3.17 -16.04
CA THR A 123 18.82 -3.08 -17.49
C THR A 123 17.55 -2.70 -18.24
N LEU A 124 16.40 -3.29 -17.88
CA LEU A 124 15.10 -2.92 -18.46
C LEU A 124 14.73 -1.46 -18.15
N MET A 125 14.96 -0.99 -16.92
CA MET A 125 14.72 0.41 -16.57
C MET A 125 15.65 1.37 -17.33
N LYS A 126 16.93 1.01 -17.51
CA LYS A 126 17.82 1.77 -18.39
C LYS A 126 17.30 1.83 -19.83
N PHE A 127 16.75 0.73 -20.35
CA PHE A 127 16.13 0.73 -21.68
C PHE A 127 14.88 1.61 -21.74
N VAL A 128 14.05 1.64 -20.70
CA VAL A 128 12.93 2.58 -20.58
C VAL A 128 13.42 4.03 -20.64
N GLN A 129 14.51 4.36 -19.93
CA GLN A 129 15.10 5.69 -19.98
C GLN A 129 15.58 6.08 -21.38
N LEU A 130 16.31 5.17 -22.04
CA LEU A 130 16.90 5.40 -23.36
C LEU A 130 15.85 5.42 -24.47
N GLU A 131 14.86 4.53 -24.45
CA GLU A 131 13.73 4.54 -25.40
C GLU A 131 12.84 5.76 -25.18
N GLY A 132 12.72 6.26 -23.95
CA GLY A 132 12.05 7.52 -23.69
C GLY A 132 12.81 8.74 -24.26
N ALA A 133 14.15 8.75 -24.17
CA ALA A 133 14.98 9.82 -24.71
C ALA A 133 15.12 9.77 -26.25
N GLN A 134 15.08 8.57 -26.83
CA GLN A 134 15.06 8.32 -28.28
C GLN A 134 13.85 7.44 -28.64
N PRO A 135 12.65 8.04 -28.76
CA PRO A 135 11.42 7.30 -29.01
C PRO A 135 11.48 6.45 -30.27
N LEU A 136 11.09 5.19 -30.12
CA LEU A 136 10.96 4.25 -31.24
C LEU A 136 9.57 4.29 -31.88
N GLU A 137 8.72 5.19 -31.40
CA GLU A 137 7.44 5.56 -32.00
C GLU A 137 7.53 6.98 -32.57
N LYS A 138 6.79 7.23 -33.65
CA LYS A 138 6.72 8.57 -34.23
C LYS A 138 5.67 9.40 -33.48
N ALA A 139 6.03 10.62 -33.09
CA ALA A 139 5.06 11.58 -32.57
C ALA A 139 3.94 11.81 -33.60
N GLN A 140 2.69 11.67 -33.16
CA GLN A 140 1.53 11.93 -34.02
C GLN A 140 1.33 13.43 -34.29
N TRP A 141 1.79 14.29 -33.37
CA TRP A 141 1.76 15.75 -33.46
C TRP A 141 2.87 16.36 -32.60
N GLU A 142 3.16 17.65 -32.80
CA GLU A 142 4.14 18.40 -32.00
C GLU A 142 3.74 18.45 -30.52
N GLY A 143 4.71 18.17 -29.64
CA GLY A 143 4.46 18.09 -28.20
C GLY A 143 3.65 16.86 -27.78
N HIS A 144 3.55 15.80 -28.59
CA HIS A 144 2.99 14.52 -28.13
C HIS A 144 3.88 13.88 -27.06
N TYR A 145 3.29 13.51 -25.93
CA TYR A 145 4.00 12.81 -24.87
C TYR A 145 4.32 11.38 -25.32
N LEU A 146 5.60 11.04 -25.43
CA LEU A 146 6.07 9.72 -25.82
C LEU A 146 6.70 9.02 -24.62
N PHE A 147 6.22 7.81 -24.33
CA PHE A 147 6.75 6.96 -23.28
C PHE A 147 6.74 5.49 -23.76
N PRO A 148 7.75 4.67 -23.43
CA PRO A 148 7.85 3.28 -23.87
C PRO A 148 6.87 2.37 -23.11
N HIS A 149 5.58 2.54 -23.37
CA HIS A 149 4.50 1.85 -22.65
C HIS A 149 4.56 0.33 -22.78
N THR A 150 4.98 -0.19 -23.94
CA THR A 150 5.07 -1.64 -24.19
C THR A 150 6.14 -2.28 -23.32
N LEU A 151 7.36 -1.72 -23.34
CA LEU A 151 8.47 -2.16 -22.53
C LEU A 151 8.16 -1.99 -21.03
N PHE A 152 7.62 -0.84 -20.64
CA PHE A 152 7.31 -0.58 -19.23
C PHE A 152 6.21 -1.51 -18.68
N LYS A 153 5.18 -1.82 -19.48
CA LYS A 153 4.17 -2.83 -19.11
C LYS A 153 4.78 -4.22 -18.95
N ALA A 154 5.80 -4.58 -19.73
CA ALA A 154 6.53 -5.82 -19.57
C ALA A 154 7.30 -5.86 -18.23
N VAL A 155 7.93 -4.75 -17.84
CA VAL A 155 8.59 -4.60 -16.53
C VAL A 155 7.61 -4.82 -15.38
N VAL A 156 6.51 -4.05 -15.35
CA VAL A 156 5.50 -4.16 -14.29
C VAL A 156 4.83 -5.55 -14.31
N GLY A 157 4.64 -6.13 -15.49
CA GLY A 157 4.16 -7.50 -15.65
C GLY A 157 5.07 -8.55 -15.02
N GLY A 158 6.39 -8.40 -15.15
CA GLY A 158 7.37 -9.27 -14.50
C GLY A 158 7.43 -9.08 -12.98
N LEU A 159 7.27 -7.85 -12.49
CA LEU A 159 7.18 -7.58 -11.04
C LEU A 159 5.94 -8.24 -10.42
N LEU A 160 4.81 -8.24 -11.12
CA LEU A 160 3.54 -8.84 -10.70
C LEU A 160 3.43 -10.32 -11.13
N SER A 161 4.51 -11.10 -10.97
CA SER A 161 4.50 -12.54 -11.25
C SER A 161 3.54 -13.27 -10.32
N PRO A 162 2.75 -14.24 -10.82
CA PRO A 162 1.89 -15.07 -9.98
C PRO A 162 2.62 -16.23 -9.29
N GLU A 163 3.84 -16.57 -9.74
CA GLU A 163 4.56 -17.77 -9.34
C GLU A 163 5.56 -17.51 -8.20
N GLU A 164 6.20 -16.34 -8.19
CA GLU A 164 7.33 -16.05 -7.30
C GLU A 164 7.10 -14.78 -6.47
N ASP A 165 7.59 -14.79 -5.22
CA ASP A 165 7.58 -13.60 -4.37
C ASP A 165 8.64 -12.60 -4.85
N HIS A 166 8.18 -11.41 -5.23
CA HIS A 166 9.00 -10.33 -5.76
C HIS A 166 9.13 -9.16 -4.79
N SER A 167 8.80 -9.33 -3.51
CA SER A 167 8.86 -8.27 -2.50
C SER A 167 10.21 -7.50 -2.47
N LEU A 168 11.34 -8.22 -2.56
CA LEU A 168 12.67 -7.59 -2.61
C LEU A 168 12.94 -6.85 -3.93
N LEU A 169 12.49 -7.42 -5.05
CA LEU A 169 12.66 -6.82 -6.37
C LEU A 169 11.77 -5.56 -6.52
N ILE A 170 10.56 -5.61 -5.98
CA ILE A 170 9.65 -4.47 -5.86
C ILE A 170 10.31 -3.38 -5.02
N SER A 171 10.93 -3.71 -3.88
CA SER A 171 11.67 -2.74 -3.06
C SER A 171 12.79 -2.03 -3.83
N GLN A 172 13.55 -2.76 -4.67
CA GLN A 172 14.53 -2.13 -5.57
C GLN A 172 13.85 -1.25 -6.62
N PHE A 173 12.73 -1.69 -7.19
CA PHE A 173 11.96 -0.90 -8.15
C PHE A 173 11.40 0.40 -7.55
N CYS A 174 11.04 0.40 -6.26
CA CYS A 174 10.51 1.58 -5.56
C CYS A 174 11.45 2.78 -5.60
N GLN A 175 12.76 2.58 -5.77
CA GLN A 175 13.72 3.66 -5.95
C GLN A 175 13.41 4.51 -7.19
N TYR A 176 12.83 3.90 -8.24
CA TYR A 176 12.41 4.61 -9.45
C TYR A 176 11.04 5.30 -9.29
N MET A 177 10.28 4.97 -8.25
CA MET A 177 9.00 5.65 -7.96
C MET A 177 9.17 7.02 -7.30
N GLU A 178 10.41 7.50 -7.13
CA GLU A 178 10.68 8.91 -6.84
C GLU A 178 10.27 9.80 -8.02
N TYR A 179 10.34 9.27 -9.26
CA TYR A 179 9.99 10.00 -10.47
C TYR A 179 8.50 9.91 -10.80
N ASP A 180 7.94 11.03 -11.22
CA ASP A 180 6.52 11.20 -11.42
C ASP A 180 5.96 10.41 -12.62
N ASP A 181 6.68 10.41 -13.74
CA ASP A 181 6.33 9.62 -14.92
C ASP A 181 6.28 8.14 -14.59
N ILE A 182 7.28 7.64 -13.86
CA ILE A 182 7.34 6.24 -13.43
C ILE A 182 6.18 5.92 -12.50
N ARG A 183 5.86 6.77 -11.51
CA ARG A 183 4.67 6.57 -10.66
C ARG A 183 3.40 6.48 -11.48
N TYR A 184 3.16 7.46 -12.35
CA TYR A 184 1.96 7.54 -13.17
C TYR A 184 1.76 6.28 -14.02
N HIS A 185 2.80 5.91 -14.79
CA HIS A 185 2.73 4.74 -15.65
C HIS A 185 2.71 3.43 -14.88
N THR A 186 3.30 3.37 -13.67
CA THR A 186 3.22 2.19 -12.79
C THR A 186 1.78 1.95 -12.39
N MET A 187 1.04 2.98 -11.98
CA MET A 187 -0.37 2.86 -11.61
C MET A 187 -1.22 2.32 -12.76
N GLN A 188 -1.01 2.85 -13.97
CA GLN A 188 -1.73 2.39 -15.17
C GLN A 188 -1.35 0.96 -15.57
N ALA A 189 -0.04 0.64 -15.56
CA ALA A 189 0.47 -0.68 -15.94
C ALA A 189 0.03 -1.75 -14.94
N ALA A 190 0.06 -1.46 -13.64
CA ALA A 190 -0.41 -2.35 -12.58
C ALA A 190 -1.91 -2.63 -12.73
N THR A 191 -2.73 -1.59 -12.94
CA THR A 191 -4.17 -1.74 -13.19
C THR A 191 -4.45 -2.64 -14.38
N SER A 192 -3.76 -2.40 -15.50
CA SER A 192 -3.93 -3.19 -16.72
C SER A 192 -3.46 -4.65 -16.56
N THR A 193 -2.39 -4.87 -15.80
CA THR A 193 -1.81 -6.20 -15.54
C THR A 193 -2.72 -7.01 -14.64
N THR A 194 -3.21 -6.42 -13.54
CA THR A 194 -4.18 -7.05 -12.63
C THR A 194 -5.47 -7.41 -13.37
N ALA A 195 -5.99 -6.52 -14.20
CA ALA A 195 -7.18 -6.80 -15.00
C ALA A 195 -6.94 -7.92 -16.05
N ARG A 196 -5.74 -8.04 -16.59
CA ARG A 196 -5.37 -9.11 -17.53
C ARG A 196 -5.29 -10.46 -16.83
N ILE A 197 -4.57 -10.54 -15.71
CA ILE A 197 -4.34 -11.79 -14.97
C ILE A 197 -5.64 -12.33 -14.38
N THR A 198 -6.46 -11.46 -13.78
CA THR A 198 -7.75 -11.86 -13.20
C THR A 198 -8.80 -12.28 -14.24
N LYS A 199 -8.65 -11.86 -15.51
CA LYS A 199 -9.47 -12.37 -16.63
C LYS A 199 -8.98 -13.71 -17.16
N GLN A 200 -7.67 -13.96 -17.11
CA GLN A 200 -7.05 -15.17 -17.64
C GLN A 200 -7.13 -16.34 -16.67
N GLN A 201 -7.06 -16.07 -15.36
CA GLN A 201 -7.05 -17.09 -14.31
C GLN A 201 -8.31 -16.98 -13.44
N THR A 202 -9.03 -18.10 -13.28
CA THR A 202 -10.22 -18.18 -12.42
C THR A 202 -9.85 -18.04 -10.94
N GLU A 203 -8.76 -18.67 -10.51
CA GLU A 203 -8.20 -18.54 -9.16
C GLU A 203 -6.79 -17.95 -9.25
N VAL A 204 -6.63 -16.75 -8.69
CA VAL A 204 -5.36 -16.02 -8.71
C VAL A 204 -4.57 -16.33 -7.45
N PRO A 205 -3.30 -16.79 -7.54
CA PRO A 205 -2.50 -17.16 -6.39
C PRO A 205 -2.32 -16.04 -5.35
N ILE A 206 -2.19 -16.41 -4.07
CA ILE A 206 -1.93 -15.43 -2.99
C ILE A 206 -0.62 -14.64 -3.19
N ILE A 207 0.38 -15.26 -3.83
CA ILE A 207 1.68 -14.64 -4.13
C ILE A 207 1.48 -13.42 -5.05
N PHE A 208 0.67 -13.56 -6.10
CA PHE A 208 0.29 -12.43 -6.96
C PHE A 208 -0.31 -11.27 -6.16
N TRP A 209 -1.27 -11.57 -5.27
CA TRP A 209 -1.93 -10.54 -4.47
C TRP A 209 -0.97 -9.85 -3.50
N ASN A 210 0.00 -10.59 -2.95
CA ASN A 210 1.04 -10.03 -2.10
C ASN A 210 1.97 -9.10 -2.90
N ASN A 211 2.42 -9.52 -4.08
CA ASN A 211 3.24 -8.71 -4.98
C ASN A 211 2.49 -7.43 -5.42
N ALA A 212 1.23 -7.57 -5.82
CA ALA A 212 0.38 -6.44 -6.20
C ALA A 212 0.18 -5.48 -5.03
N PHE A 213 -0.15 -5.99 -3.83
CA PHE A 213 -0.29 -5.15 -2.64
C PHE A 213 1.03 -4.44 -2.27
N ALA A 214 2.17 -5.12 -2.37
CA ALA A 214 3.48 -4.52 -2.10
C ALA A 214 3.80 -3.38 -3.06
N LEU A 215 3.53 -3.56 -4.35
CA LEU A 215 3.72 -2.51 -5.37
C LEU A 215 2.76 -1.33 -5.14
N LEU A 216 1.46 -1.61 -4.95
CA LEU A 216 0.43 -0.58 -4.74
C LEU A 216 0.69 0.25 -3.48
N SER A 217 1.07 -0.40 -2.37
CA SER A 217 1.34 0.27 -1.09
C SER A 217 2.60 1.12 -1.11
N ALA A 218 3.52 0.84 -2.04
CA ALA A 218 4.75 1.61 -2.18
C ALA A 218 4.57 2.87 -3.06
N VAL A 219 3.44 3.00 -3.78
CA VAL A 219 3.11 4.23 -4.52
C VAL A 219 2.72 5.31 -3.52
N SER A 220 3.60 6.31 -3.36
CA SER A 220 3.33 7.52 -2.57
C SER A 220 3.01 8.70 -3.50
N LEU A 221 1.99 9.48 -3.16
CA LEU A 221 1.64 10.71 -3.87
C LEU A 221 1.89 11.94 -2.96
N PRO A 222 2.36 13.06 -3.54
CA PRO A 222 2.53 14.29 -2.76
C PRO A 222 1.17 14.80 -2.25
N HIS A 223 1.17 15.30 -1.01
CA HIS A 223 -0.03 15.82 -0.34
C HIS A 223 -0.47 17.19 -0.87
N GLN A 224 0.49 18.01 -1.33
CA GLN A 224 0.26 19.32 -1.90
C GLN A 224 0.41 19.28 -3.43
N GLU A 225 -0.22 20.24 -4.12
CA GLU A 225 0.00 20.53 -5.54
C GLU A 225 1.41 21.10 -5.75
N CYS A 226 2.43 20.30 -5.45
CA CYS A 226 3.76 20.59 -5.97
C CYS A 226 3.71 20.31 -7.47
N SER A 227 4.23 21.24 -8.27
CA SER A 227 4.49 20.99 -9.68
C SER A 227 5.31 19.70 -9.79
N VAL A 228 4.76 18.73 -10.52
CA VAL A 228 5.38 17.46 -10.86
C VAL A 228 6.67 17.76 -11.65
N THR A 229 7.82 17.76 -10.99
CA THR A 229 9.07 18.33 -11.52
C THR A 229 10.15 17.30 -11.83
N SER A 230 10.00 16.05 -11.38
CA SER A 230 11.04 15.03 -11.52
C SER A 230 10.60 13.91 -12.45
N PHE A 231 11.09 13.92 -13.69
CA PHE A 231 10.86 12.86 -14.67
C PHE A 231 12.10 11.99 -14.86
N TYR A 232 11.89 10.67 -14.90
CA TYR A 232 12.94 9.71 -15.18
C TYR A 232 13.34 9.74 -16.65
N VAL A 233 12.35 9.83 -17.53
CA VAL A 233 12.54 10.09 -18.95
C VAL A 233 12.72 11.58 -19.16
N LYS A 234 13.90 11.96 -19.66
CA LYS A 234 14.19 13.36 -19.94
C LYS A 234 13.47 13.80 -21.21
N HIS A 235 12.68 14.86 -21.09
CA HIS A 235 12.05 15.54 -22.21
C HIS A 235 12.70 16.92 -22.40
N ALA A 236 12.85 17.35 -23.65
CA ALA A 236 13.48 18.63 -23.98
C ALA A 236 12.62 19.83 -23.54
N GLU A 237 11.29 19.70 -23.63
CA GLU A 237 10.32 20.70 -23.20
C GLU A 237 9.16 19.99 -22.48
N LEU A 238 8.67 20.59 -21.40
CA LEU A 238 7.47 20.11 -20.70
C LEU A 238 6.24 20.78 -21.31
N SER A 239 5.21 19.99 -21.57
CA SER A 239 3.93 20.52 -22.02
C SER A 239 2.86 20.38 -20.95
N ASP A 240 2.17 21.48 -20.66
CA ASP A 240 0.99 21.48 -19.78
C ASP A 240 -0.17 20.64 -20.33
N LYS A 241 -0.11 20.20 -21.60
CA LYS A 241 -1.11 19.29 -22.16
C LYS A 241 -0.93 17.85 -21.68
N TRP A 242 0.21 17.51 -21.08
CA TRP A 242 0.52 16.15 -20.69
C TRP A 242 -0.19 15.77 -19.40
N LYS A 243 -1.01 14.72 -19.44
CA LYS A 243 -1.69 14.22 -18.22
C LYS A 243 -0.72 13.90 -17.08
N VAL A 244 0.49 13.46 -17.43
CA VAL A 244 1.55 13.08 -16.48
C VAL A 244 2.04 14.25 -15.63
N THR A 245 1.88 15.51 -16.06
CA THR A 245 2.28 16.68 -15.27
C THR A 245 1.22 17.11 -14.24
N HIS A 246 -0.02 16.62 -14.36
CA HIS A 246 -1.14 17.04 -13.54
C HIS A 246 -1.41 16.10 -12.38
N LEU A 247 -1.23 16.57 -11.14
CA LEU A 247 -1.51 15.78 -9.93
C LEU A 247 -2.94 15.21 -9.90
N LYS A 248 -3.92 15.93 -10.47
CA LYS A 248 -5.31 15.45 -10.58
C LYS A 248 -5.42 14.14 -11.37
N GLU A 249 -4.64 14.00 -12.43
CA GLU A 249 -4.61 12.78 -13.24
C GLU A 249 -3.88 11.64 -12.52
N HIS A 250 -2.85 11.95 -11.73
CA HIS A 250 -2.21 10.97 -10.84
C HIS A 250 -3.17 10.44 -9.78
N ARG A 251 -3.96 11.31 -9.13
CA ARG A 251 -4.98 10.89 -8.16
C ARG A 251 -6.07 10.02 -8.79
N LYS A 252 -6.46 10.30 -10.04
CA LYS A 252 -7.38 9.44 -10.80
C LYS A 252 -6.77 8.07 -11.08
N ALA A 253 -5.53 8.02 -11.58
CA ALA A 253 -4.83 6.76 -11.84
C ALA A 253 -4.63 5.94 -10.56
N PHE A 254 -4.31 6.60 -9.43
CA PHE A 254 -4.20 5.97 -8.12
C PHE A 254 -5.53 5.37 -7.65
N GLN A 255 -6.63 6.12 -7.82
CA GLN A 255 -7.97 5.64 -7.53
C GLN A 255 -8.35 4.44 -8.39
N GLU A 256 -8.16 4.50 -9.70
CA GLU A 256 -8.47 3.38 -10.60
C GLU A 256 -7.67 2.13 -10.25
N MET A 257 -6.40 2.30 -9.87
CA MET A 257 -5.53 1.21 -9.41
C MET A 257 -6.07 0.53 -8.15
N TRP A 258 -6.38 1.31 -7.11
CA TRP A 258 -6.90 0.76 -5.85
C TRP A 258 -8.31 0.17 -6.02
N LEU A 259 -9.22 0.84 -6.73
CA LEU A 259 -10.56 0.30 -7.00
C LEU A 259 -10.49 -0.98 -7.84
N GLY A 260 -9.61 -1.02 -8.85
CA GLY A 260 -9.36 -2.21 -9.66
C GLY A 260 -8.86 -3.38 -8.83
N PHE A 261 -8.00 -3.12 -7.85
CA PHE A 261 -7.50 -4.13 -6.92
C PHE A 261 -8.57 -4.60 -5.91
N LEU A 262 -9.30 -3.66 -5.30
CA LEU A 262 -10.31 -3.94 -4.25
C LEU A 262 -11.61 -4.54 -4.78
N LYS A 263 -11.86 -4.47 -6.10
CA LYS A 263 -12.99 -5.15 -6.75
C LYS A 263 -12.94 -6.68 -6.59
N HIS A 264 -11.76 -7.25 -6.34
CA HIS A 264 -11.56 -8.69 -6.25
C HIS A 264 -11.68 -9.19 -4.81
N LYS A 265 -12.02 -10.48 -4.64
CA LYS A 265 -12.07 -11.12 -3.32
C LYS A 265 -10.65 -11.34 -2.80
N LEU A 266 -10.19 -10.47 -1.91
CA LEU A 266 -8.84 -10.53 -1.35
C LEU A 266 -8.74 -11.54 -0.19
N PRO A 267 -7.58 -12.21 -0.04
CA PRO A 267 -7.27 -12.98 1.17
C PRO A 267 -7.38 -12.13 2.45
N LEU A 268 -7.86 -12.72 3.53
CA LEU A 268 -8.12 -12.03 4.81
C LEU A 268 -6.89 -11.30 5.37
N SER A 269 -5.70 -11.86 5.17
CA SER A 269 -4.42 -11.26 5.60
C SER A 269 -4.14 -9.93 4.89
N LEU A 270 -4.38 -9.88 3.58
CA LEU A 270 -4.23 -8.67 2.77
C LEU A 270 -5.34 -7.67 3.04
N TYR A 271 -6.58 -8.15 3.19
CA TYR A 271 -7.72 -7.32 3.53
C TYR A 271 -7.47 -6.48 4.81
N LYS A 272 -6.92 -7.10 5.86
CA LYS A 272 -6.52 -6.41 7.09
C LYS A 272 -5.41 -5.37 6.85
N LYS A 273 -4.39 -5.70 6.04
CA LYS A 273 -3.29 -4.77 5.72
C LYS A 273 -3.80 -3.53 4.96
N VAL A 274 -4.70 -3.73 3.99
CA VAL A 274 -5.37 -2.64 3.26
C VAL A 274 -6.11 -1.72 4.22
N LEU A 275 -6.95 -2.28 5.10
CA LEU A 275 -7.73 -1.47 6.05
C LEU A 275 -6.84 -0.69 7.03
N VAL A 276 -5.69 -1.25 7.43
CA VAL A 276 -4.71 -0.54 8.24
C VAL A 276 -4.16 0.69 7.51
N ALA A 277 -3.82 0.56 6.23
CA ALA A 277 -3.27 1.64 5.39
C ALA A 277 -4.33 2.61 4.85
N MET A 278 -5.62 2.25 4.92
CA MET A 278 -6.73 2.96 4.28
C MET A 278 -6.78 4.45 4.65
N HIS A 279 -6.80 4.74 5.94
CA HIS A 279 -7.05 6.07 6.49
C HIS A 279 -5.93 7.09 6.22
N ASP A 280 -4.66 6.66 6.29
CA ASP A 280 -3.49 7.55 6.21
C ASP A 280 -2.84 7.55 4.83
N SER A 281 -2.85 6.44 4.11
CA SER A 281 -2.08 6.27 2.87
C SER A 281 -2.93 6.14 1.61
N ILE A 282 -4.20 5.72 1.73
CA ILE A 282 -5.07 5.50 0.55
C ILE A 282 -6.04 6.67 0.40
N LEU A 283 -6.93 6.88 1.38
CA LEU A 283 -8.00 7.88 1.29
C LEU A 283 -7.53 9.31 0.96
N PRO A 284 -6.43 9.85 1.54
CA PRO A 284 -5.99 11.21 1.26
C PRO A 284 -5.59 11.47 -0.19
N HIS A 285 -5.28 10.41 -0.95
CA HIS A 285 -4.73 10.50 -2.30
C HIS A 285 -5.73 10.10 -3.40
N LEU A 286 -6.93 9.63 -3.04
CA LEU A 286 -7.98 9.34 -4.02
C LEU A 286 -8.54 10.63 -4.61
N ALA A 287 -8.92 10.60 -5.89
CA ALA A 287 -9.60 11.74 -6.52
C ALA A 287 -11.03 11.95 -5.95
N GLN A 288 -11.71 10.86 -5.63
CA GLN A 288 -13.05 10.78 -5.06
C GLN A 288 -13.08 9.70 -3.95
N PRO A 289 -12.71 10.07 -2.70
CA PRO A 289 -12.66 9.12 -1.58
C PRO A 289 -14.01 8.45 -1.25
N THR A 290 -15.13 9.08 -1.60
CA THR A 290 -16.49 8.57 -1.39
C THR A 290 -16.77 7.26 -2.13
N LEU A 291 -16.03 6.90 -3.18
CA LEU A 291 -16.20 5.59 -3.82
C LEU A 291 -15.77 4.41 -2.94
N MET A 292 -15.10 4.67 -1.81
CA MET A 292 -14.68 3.64 -0.86
C MET A 292 -15.77 3.25 0.15
N ILE A 293 -16.94 3.91 0.12
CA ILE A 293 -18.02 3.72 1.10
C ILE A 293 -18.54 2.29 1.09
N ASP A 294 -18.86 1.74 -0.09
CA ASP A 294 -19.43 0.40 -0.19
C ASP A 294 -18.44 -0.64 0.32
N PHE A 295 -17.16 -0.48 -0.03
CA PHE A 295 -16.08 -1.33 0.47
C PHE A 295 -15.97 -1.26 1.99
N LEU A 296 -15.91 -0.06 2.59
CA LEU A 296 -15.77 0.10 4.03
C LEU A 296 -17.01 -0.33 4.81
N THR A 297 -18.20 -0.10 4.26
CA THR A 297 -19.47 -0.55 4.85
C THR A 297 -19.51 -2.07 4.90
N SER A 298 -19.19 -2.73 3.77
CA SER A 298 -19.09 -4.19 3.73
C SER A 298 -18.03 -4.73 4.70
N ALA A 299 -16.89 -4.03 4.86
CA ALA A 299 -15.85 -4.37 5.83
C ALA A 299 -16.34 -4.23 7.28
N CYS A 300 -17.18 -3.23 7.57
CA CYS A 300 -17.82 -3.06 8.86
C CYS A 300 -18.82 -4.17 9.19
N ASP A 301 -19.48 -4.76 8.19
CA ASP A 301 -20.46 -5.84 8.40
C ASP A 301 -19.80 -7.20 8.70
N VAL A 302 -18.49 -7.35 8.42
CA VAL A 302 -17.75 -8.60 8.72
C VAL A 302 -17.61 -8.87 10.23
N GLY A 303 -17.56 -7.83 11.05
CA GLY A 303 -17.40 -7.94 12.51
C GLY A 303 -15.95 -7.94 13.02
N GLY A 304 -15.81 -7.75 14.33
CA GLY A 304 -14.55 -7.87 15.07
C GLY A 304 -13.48 -6.84 14.66
N ALA A 305 -12.23 -7.29 14.57
CA ALA A 305 -11.09 -6.40 14.28
C ALA A 305 -11.15 -5.74 12.89
N ILE A 306 -11.86 -6.35 11.92
CA ILE A 306 -11.99 -5.80 10.57
C ILE A 306 -12.92 -4.60 10.58
N SER A 307 -14.06 -4.70 11.28
CA SER A 307 -14.99 -3.60 11.43
C SER A 307 -14.36 -2.39 12.09
N LEU A 308 -13.52 -2.62 13.11
CA LEU A 308 -12.79 -1.53 13.75
C LEU A 308 -11.87 -0.78 12.77
N LEU A 309 -11.09 -1.51 11.97
CA LEU A 309 -10.18 -0.90 11.02
C LEU A 309 -10.95 -0.14 9.92
N ALA A 310 -12.09 -0.67 9.50
CA ALA A 310 -12.97 -0.02 8.53
C ALA A 310 -13.67 1.23 9.08
N LEU A 311 -14.11 1.23 10.34
CA LEU A 311 -14.72 2.40 10.99
C LEU A 311 -13.79 3.61 11.00
N ASN A 312 -12.48 3.40 11.11
CA ASN A 312 -11.51 4.49 10.99
C ASN A 312 -11.55 5.17 9.61
N GLY A 313 -11.64 4.37 8.55
CA GLY A 313 -11.81 4.89 7.19
C GLY A 313 -13.14 5.62 7.02
N LEU A 314 -14.24 5.06 7.54
CA LEU A 314 -15.56 5.71 7.50
C LEU A 314 -15.58 7.03 8.27
N PHE A 315 -14.94 7.09 9.45
CA PHE A 315 -14.85 8.31 10.24
C PHE A 315 -14.18 9.45 9.46
N ILE A 316 -13.11 9.16 8.70
CA ILE A 316 -12.49 10.15 7.83
C ILE A 316 -13.45 10.61 6.73
N LEU A 317 -14.20 9.69 6.11
CA LEU A 317 -15.19 10.06 5.09
C LEU A 317 -16.34 10.91 5.67
N ILE A 318 -16.81 10.60 6.87
CA ILE A 318 -17.84 11.38 7.58
C ILE A 318 -17.33 12.79 7.88
N HIS A 319 -16.14 12.91 8.50
CA HIS A 319 -15.63 14.20 8.96
C HIS A 319 -14.99 15.08 7.88
N LYS A 320 -14.28 14.50 6.91
CA LYS A 320 -13.56 15.26 5.87
C LYS A 320 -14.33 15.37 4.56
N HIS A 321 -15.20 14.42 4.27
CA HIS A 321 -15.95 14.36 3.01
C HIS A 321 -17.46 14.50 3.21
N ASN A 322 -17.90 14.89 4.40
CA ASN A 322 -19.30 15.14 4.77
C ASN A 322 -20.23 13.98 4.40
N LEU A 323 -19.73 12.74 4.56
CA LEU A 323 -20.54 11.56 4.32
C LEU A 323 -21.57 11.38 5.43
N GLU A 324 -22.83 11.21 5.06
CA GLU A 324 -23.86 10.72 5.96
C GLU A 324 -23.78 9.19 6.03
N TYR A 325 -23.38 8.68 7.19
CA TYR A 325 -23.42 7.25 7.48
C TYR A 325 -24.40 7.02 8.63
N PRO A 326 -25.63 6.57 8.36
CA PRO A 326 -26.59 6.26 9.40
C PRO A 326 -26.00 5.16 10.31
N ASP A 327 -26.31 5.23 11.60
CA ASP A 327 -25.97 4.18 12.57
C ASP A 327 -24.47 4.00 12.86
N PHE A 328 -23.61 4.98 12.54
CA PHE A 328 -22.17 4.93 12.88
C PHE A 328 -21.93 4.55 14.35
N TYR A 329 -22.58 5.28 15.26
CA TYR A 329 -22.43 5.04 16.69
C TYR A 329 -23.10 3.77 17.17
N GLN A 330 -24.17 3.32 16.51
CA GLN A 330 -24.77 2.01 16.81
C GLN A 330 -23.81 0.87 16.46
N LYS A 331 -23.15 0.95 15.29
CA LYS A 331 -22.10 -0.02 14.92
C LYS A 331 -20.91 0.02 15.89
N LEU A 332 -20.42 1.22 16.23
CA LEU A 332 -19.35 1.37 17.21
C LEU A 332 -19.73 0.80 18.58
N TYR A 333 -20.97 1.03 19.02
CA TYR A 333 -21.51 0.50 20.28
C TYR A 333 -21.61 -1.02 20.27
N GLY A 334 -21.98 -1.61 19.13
CA GLY A 334 -22.00 -3.07 18.93
C GLY A 334 -20.62 -3.73 18.94
N LEU A 335 -19.53 -2.98 18.68
CA LEU A 335 -18.16 -3.50 18.77
C LEU A 335 -17.61 -3.56 20.20
N LEU A 336 -18.28 -2.93 21.17
CA LEU A 336 -17.97 -3.08 22.58
C LEU A 336 -18.53 -4.41 23.09
N ASP A 337 -17.76 -5.47 22.89
CA ASP A 337 -18.05 -6.81 23.41
C ASP A 337 -16.95 -7.26 24.41
N PRO A 338 -17.13 -8.37 25.15
CA PRO A 338 -16.10 -8.85 26.07
C PRO A 338 -14.77 -9.20 25.39
N SER A 339 -14.79 -9.55 24.10
CA SER A 339 -13.60 -9.95 23.35
C SER A 339 -12.63 -8.77 23.15
N ILE A 340 -13.12 -7.53 23.17
CA ILE A 340 -12.34 -6.33 22.88
C ILE A 340 -11.09 -6.16 23.75
N PHE A 341 -11.15 -6.64 25.01
CA PHE A 341 -10.03 -6.57 25.94
C PHE A 341 -8.92 -7.58 25.64
N HIS A 342 -9.22 -8.61 24.84
CA HIS A 342 -8.32 -9.71 24.47
C HIS A 342 -7.77 -9.59 23.05
N VAL A 343 -8.33 -8.71 22.20
CA VAL A 343 -7.86 -8.52 20.82
C VAL A 343 -6.49 -7.81 20.80
N LYS A 344 -5.58 -8.29 19.95
CA LYS A 344 -4.28 -7.66 19.64
C LYS A 344 -4.36 -6.15 19.36
N TYR A 345 -5.47 -5.67 18.78
CA TYR A 345 -5.65 -4.28 18.36
C TYR A 345 -6.40 -3.40 19.39
N ARG A 346 -6.57 -3.85 20.65
CA ARG A 346 -7.32 -3.13 21.70
C ARG A 346 -6.85 -1.68 21.93
N ALA A 347 -5.54 -1.42 21.92
CA ALA A 347 -5.02 -0.06 22.12
C ALA A 347 -5.47 0.89 21.00
N ARG A 348 -5.44 0.40 19.75
CA ARG A 348 -5.95 1.14 18.59
C ARG A 348 -7.47 1.32 18.68
N PHE A 349 -8.20 0.32 19.17
CA PHE A 349 -9.64 0.45 19.41
C PHE A 349 -9.93 1.61 20.36
N PHE A 350 -9.34 1.60 21.56
CA PHE A 350 -9.62 2.62 22.56
C PHE A 350 -9.16 4.01 22.10
N HIS A 351 -8.05 4.10 21.36
CA HIS A 351 -7.63 5.35 20.74
C HIS A 351 -8.67 5.88 19.73
N LEU A 352 -9.15 5.03 18.82
CA LEU A 352 -10.16 5.41 17.83
C LEU A 352 -11.51 5.73 18.48
N ALA A 353 -11.95 4.94 19.46
CA ALA A 353 -13.17 5.19 20.21
C ALA A 353 -13.09 6.52 20.98
N ASP A 354 -11.91 6.86 21.55
CA ASP A 354 -11.70 8.13 22.24
C ASP A 354 -11.80 9.29 21.25
N LEU A 355 -11.21 9.14 20.05
CA LEU A 355 -11.32 10.11 18.96
C LEU A 355 -12.78 10.30 18.53
N PHE A 356 -13.53 9.21 18.31
CA PHE A 356 -14.93 9.26 17.85
C PHE A 356 -15.89 9.84 18.89
N LEU A 357 -15.58 9.63 20.17
CA LEU A 357 -16.36 10.13 21.31
C LEU A 357 -15.81 11.44 21.91
N SER A 358 -14.77 12.02 21.31
CA SER A 358 -14.17 13.28 21.78
C SER A 358 -15.04 14.51 21.47
N SER A 359 -15.97 14.40 20.52
CA SER A 359 -16.82 15.50 20.08
C SER A 359 -17.74 15.97 21.21
N SER A 360 -17.68 17.26 21.55
CA SER A 360 -18.56 17.88 22.55
C SER A 360 -20.03 17.95 22.13
N HIS A 361 -20.33 17.76 20.85
CA HIS A 361 -21.69 17.83 20.30
C HIS A 361 -22.46 16.51 20.41
N LEU A 362 -21.88 15.48 21.04
CA LEU A 362 -22.57 14.21 21.20
C LEU A 362 -23.67 14.30 22.26
N PRO A 363 -24.85 13.70 21.98
CA PRO A 363 -25.92 13.63 22.97
C PRO A 363 -25.50 12.91 24.25
N ALA A 364 -25.96 13.40 25.40
CA ALA A 364 -25.60 12.83 26.70
C ALA A 364 -26.02 11.35 26.86
N TYR A 365 -27.16 10.96 26.28
CA TYR A 365 -27.62 9.56 26.30
C TYR A 365 -26.59 8.62 25.64
N LEU A 366 -25.95 9.08 24.56
CA LEU A 366 -25.02 8.29 23.77
C LEU A 366 -23.76 8.02 24.58
N VAL A 367 -23.16 9.09 25.11
CA VAL A 367 -21.96 9.00 25.95
C VAL A 367 -22.23 8.17 27.21
N ALA A 368 -23.41 8.32 27.82
CA ALA A 368 -23.84 7.50 28.94
C ALA A 368 -23.91 6.01 28.58
N ALA A 369 -24.47 5.66 27.43
CA ALA A 369 -24.53 4.28 26.95
C ALA A 369 -23.14 3.66 26.78
N PHE A 370 -22.23 4.39 26.12
CA PHE A 370 -20.83 3.95 25.95
C PHE A 370 -20.11 3.77 27.29
N ALA A 371 -20.24 4.74 28.21
CA ALA A 371 -19.64 4.66 29.53
C ALA A 371 -20.17 3.48 30.35
N LYS A 372 -21.50 3.29 30.38
CA LYS A 372 -22.16 2.22 31.13
C LYS A 372 -21.85 0.84 30.56
N ARG A 373 -21.90 0.66 29.23
CA ARG A 373 -21.52 -0.62 28.58
C ARG A 373 -20.07 -0.96 28.89
N LEU A 374 -19.15 -0.01 28.72
CA LEU A 374 -17.73 -0.25 28.99
C LEU A 374 -17.48 -0.57 30.47
N ALA A 375 -18.17 0.10 31.40
CA ALA A 375 -18.07 -0.19 32.83
C ALA A 375 -18.56 -1.60 33.18
N ARG A 376 -19.67 -2.05 32.56
CA ARG A 376 -20.17 -3.42 32.72
C ARG A 376 -19.18 -4.45 32.19
N LEU A 377 -18.67 -4.24 30.98
CA LEU A 377 -17.68 -5.14 30.36
C LEU A 377 -16.37 -5.19 31.17
N ALA A 378 -15.98 -4.06 31.77
CA ALA A 378 -14.80 -3.98 32.61
C ALA A 378 -14.86 -4.93 33.82
N LEU A 379 -16.05 -5.28 34.34
CA LEU A 379 -16.17 -6.19 35.49
C LEU A 379 -15.58 -7.57 35.23
N THR A 380 -15.64 -8.02 33.97
CA THR A 380 -15.10 -9.31 33.52
C THR A 380 -13.73 -9.18 32.87
N ALA A 381 -13.18 -7.96 32.80
CA ALA A 381 -11.94 -7.69 32.09
C ALA A 381 -10.70 -8.02 32.95
N PRO A 382 -9.57 -8.39 32.32
CA PRO A 382 -8.31 -8.58 33.04
C PRO A 382 -7.81 -7.25 33.66
N PRO A 383 -7.02 -7.28 34.75
CA PRO A 383 -6.56 -6.06 35.43
C PRO A 383 -5.84 -5.06 34.54
N GLU A 384 -5.10 -5.55 33.55
CA GLU A 384 -4.40 -4.72 32.57
C GLU A 384 -5.38 -3.91 31.69
N ALA A 385 -6.54 -4.48 31.35
CA ALA A 385 -7.55 -3.80 30.56
C ALA A 385 -8.28 -2.70 31.37
N LEU A 386 -8.40 -2.87 32.69
CA LEU A 386 -8.95 -1.84 33.58
C LEU A 386 -8.13 -0.54 33.54
N LEU A 387 -6.80 -0.65 33.37
CA LEU A 387 -5.91 0.51 33.26
C LEU A 387 -6.21 1.36 32.02
N MET A 388 -6.85 0.80 30.99
CA MET A 388 -7.32 1.56 29.82
C MET A 388 -8.79 1.97 29.96
N ALA A 389 -9.65 1.05 30.42
CA ALA A 389 -11.09 1.28 30.49
C ALA A 389 -11.47 2.37 31.51
N LEU A 390 -10.87 2.38 32.70
CA LEU A 390 -11.23 3.35 33.75
C LEU A 390 -10.85 4.79 33.38
N PRO A 391 -9.62 5.09 32.91
CA PRO A 391 -9.30 6.44 32.44
C PRO A 391 -10.18 6.87 31.27
N PHE A 392 -10.51 5.96 30.35
CA PHE A 392 -11.42 6.23 29.25
C PHE A 392 -12.81 6.66 29.74
N ILE A 393 -13.42 5.89 30.64
CA ILE A 393 -14.72 6.23 31.26
C ILE A 393 -14.63 7.58 31.97
N CYS A 394 -13.60 7.80 32.79
CA CYS A 394 -13.38 9.06 33.48
C CYS A 394 -13.24 10.24 32.50
N ASN A 395 -12.52 10.06 31.40
CA ASN A 395 -12.35 11.10 30.38
C ASN A 395 -13.68 11.43 29.69
N LEU A 396 -14.51 10.43 29.36
CA LEU A 396 -15.85 10.66 28.85
C LEU A 396 -16.71 11.47 29.82
N LEU A 397 -16.74 11.09 31.10
CA LEU A 397 -17.52 11.81 32.14
C LEU A 397 -17.01 13.23 32.41
N ARG A 398 -15.69 13.46 32.28
CA ARG A 398 -15.11 14.80 32.40
C ARG A 398 -15.49 15.69 31.22
N ARG A 399 -15.42 15.16 30.00
CA ARG A 399 -15.76 15.89 28.76
C ARG A 399 -17.27 16.17 28.65
N HIS A 400 -18.11 15.31 29.23
CA HIS A 400 -19.58 15.43 29.18
C HIS A 400 -20.18 15.56 30.58
N PRO A 401 -20.29 16.79 31.13
CA PRO A 401 -20.81 17.03 32.47
C PRO A 401 -22.23 16.49 32.70
N ALA A 402 -23.06 16.42 31.66
CA ALA A 402 -24.41 15.85 31.74
C ALA A 402 -24.41 14.38 32.19
N CYS A 403 -23.33 13.63 31.93
CA CYS A 403 -23.21 12.24 32.35
C CYS A 403 -22.73 12.08 33.81
N ARG A 404 -22.39 13.17 34.52
CA ARG A 404 -22.00 13.11 35.95
C ARG A 404 -23.10 12.55 36.85
N ILE A 405 -24.35 12.63 36.41
CA ILE A 405 -25.52 12.05 37.09
C ILE A 405 -25.41 10.53 37.28
N LEU A 406 -24.56 9.87 36.49
CA LEU A 406 -24.29 8.42 36.61
C LEU A 406 -23.43 8.09 37.82
N VAL A 407 -22.62 9.04 38.30
CA VAL A 407 -21.73 8.88 39.46
C VAL A 407 -22.37 9.48 40.71
N HIS A 408 -23.04 10.62 40.57
CA HIS A 408 -23.65 11.32 41.70
C HIS A 408 -25.03 11.87 41.33
N ARG A 409 -26.06 11.32 41.99
CA ARG A 409 -27.47 11.71 41.80
C ARG A 409 -28.11 12.08 43.15
N PRO A 410 -27.95 13.32 43.64
CA PRO A 410 -28.35 13.71 44.99
C PRO A 410 -29.87 13.81 45.20
N GLN A 411 -30.66 13.97 44.14
CA GLN A 411 -32.13 14.08 44.17
C GLN A 411 -32.81 13.02 43.29
N GLY A 412 -32.15 11.88 43.09
CA GLY A 412 -32.67 10.79 42.26
C GLY A 412 -33.73 9.97 42.98
N PRO A 413 -34.68 9.35 42.24
CA PRO A 413 -35.52 8.30 42.82
C PRO A 413 -34.64 7.14 43.30
N GLU A 414 -35.03 6.50 44.41
CA GLU A 414 -34.49 5.18 44.76
C GLU A 414 -34.88 4.20 43.67
N LEU A 415 -33.89 3.48 43.12
CA LEU A 415 -34.10 2.55 42.01
C LEU A 415 -34.16 1.12 42.58
N ASP A 416 -35.30 0.44 42.40
CA ASP A 416 -35.46 -0.96 42.79
C ASP A 416 -34.65 -1.91 41.90
N ALA A 417 -34.43 -1.53 40.63
CA ALA A 417 -33.67 -2.28 39.64
C ALA A 417 -32.90 -1.34 38.71
N ASP A 418 -31.82 -1.85 38.10
CA ASP A 418 -31.05 -1.13 37.09
C ASP A 418 -31.86 -1.00 35.78
N PRO A 419 -32.25 0.21 35.32
CA PRO A 419 -33.03 0.37 34.09
C PRO A 419 -32.19 0.10 32.82
N TYR A 420 -30.87 0.01 32.94
CA TYR A 420 -29.99 -0.19 31.78
C TYR A 420 -30.15 -1.59 31.17
N ASN A 421 -30.46 -1.64 29.87
CA ASN A 421 -30.53 -2.87 29.10
C ASN A 421 -29.17 -3.18 28.43
N PRO A 422 -28.44 -4.23 28.87
CA PRO A 422 -27.14 -4.57 28.29
C PRO A 422 -27.21 -5.11 26.86
N ASP A 423 -28.30 -5.80 26.51
CA ASP A 423 -28.47 -6.51 25.22
C ASP A 423 -28.97 -5.59 24.10
N GLU A 424 -29.34 -4.34 24.43
CA GLU A 424 -29.84 -3.38 23.45
C GLU A 424 -28.76 -2.96 22.45
N VAL A 425 -29.09 -2.92 21.17
CA VAL A 425 -28.14 -2.56 20.10
C VAL A 425 -28.13 -1.05 19.88
N ASP A 426 -29.26 -0.38 20.03
CA ASP A 426 -29.34 1.08 19.89
C ASP A 426 -28.94 1.77 21.20
N PRO A 427 -27.82 2.53 21.24
CA PRO A 427 -27.42 3.23 22.46
C PRO A 427 -28.49 4.21 22.98
N ALA A 428 -29.35 4.76 22.11
CA ALA A 428 -30.44 5.64 22.51
C ALA A 428 -31.52 4.94 23.35
N ARG A 429 -31.71 3.63 23.14
CA ARG A 429 -32.73 2.80 23.81
C ARG A 429 -32.18 2.00 24.98
N SER A 430 -30.89 2.15 25.28
CA SER A 430 -30.22 1.41 26.37
C SER A 430 -30.65 1.85 27.78
N HIS A 431 -31.33 3.01 27.92
CA HIS A 431 -31.66 3.63 29.20
C HIS A 431 -30.46 3.86 30.14
N ALA A 432 -29.25 3.94 29.59
CA ALA A 432 -28.03 4.12 30.38
C ALA A 432 -28.01 5.42 31.20
N LEU A 433 -28.61 6.49 30.68
CA LEU A 433 -28.65 7.79 31.37
C LEU A 433 -29.50 7.75 32.65
N GLU A 434 -30.49 6.85 32.68
CA GLU A 434 -31.39 6.64 33.82
C GLU A 434 -30.74 5.76 34.90
N SER A 435 -29.68 5.02 34.55
CA SER A 435 -28.89 4.15 35.42
C SER A 435 -27.80 4.87 36.23
N CYS A 436 -27.01 4.11 36.99
CA CYS A 436 -25.86 4.52 37.78
C CYS A 436 -24.63 3.63 37.47
N LEU A 437 -23.42 4.14 37.69
CA LEU A 437 -22.15 3.41 37.47
C LEU A 437 -21.66 2.69 38.74
N TRP A 438 -22.45 1.75 39.27
CA TRP A 438 -22.04 0.93 40.43
C TRP A 438 -20.75 0.14 40.20
N GLU A 439 -20.45 -0.18 38.95
CA GLU A 439 -19.25 -0.91 38.56
C GLU A 439 -17.97 -0.17 38.99
N LEU A 440 -17.95 1.16 38.89
CA LEU A 440 -16.83 1.98 39.35
C LEU A 440 -16.63 1.91 40.87
N GLN A 441 -17.72 1.83 41.63
CA GLN A 441 -17.67 1.68 43.09
C GLN A 441 -17.08 0.33 43.50
N ILE A 442 -17.37 -0.73 42.74
CA ILE A 442 -16.79 -2.06 42.96
C ILE A 442 -15.26 -2.00 42.76
N PHE A 443 -14.81 -1.40 41.65
CA PHE A 443 -13.37 -1.24 41.40
C PHE A 443 -12.67 -0.41 42.49
N GLU A 444 -13.30 0.65 42.97
CA GLU A 444 -12.76 1.48 44.06
C GLU A 444 -12.56 0.64 45.34
N ARG A 445 -13.51 -0.22 45.69
CA ARG A 445 -13.39 -1.12 46.84
C ARG A 445 -12.26 -2.13 46.67
N ASP A 446 -12.10 -2.70 45.50
CA ASP A 446 -11.06 -3.70 45.25
C ASP A 446 -9.65 -3.10 45.16
N LEU A 447 -9.53 -1.88 44.63
CA LEU A 447 -8.30 -1.07 44.72
C LEU A 447 -7.94 -0.78 46.17
N LYS A 448 -8.92 -0.42 47.02
CA LYS A 448 -8.71 -0.17 48.44
C LYS A 448 -8.31 -1.44 49.23
N LYS A 449 -8.79 -2.62 48.83
CA LYS A 449 -8.40 -3.91 49.44
C LYS A 449 -6.95 -4.31 49.13
N LYS A 450 -6.45 -4.08 47.91
CA LYS A 450 -5.06 -4.38 47.54
C LYS A 450 -4.03 -3.46 48.20
N GLY A 451 -4.46 -2.35 48.78
CA GLY A 451 -3.60 -1.40 49.51
C GLY A 451 -3.31 -1.76 50.97
N SER A 452 -3.56 -3.01 51.42
CA SER A 452 -3.38 -3.42 52.83
C SER A 452 -2.25 -4.43 53.11
N GLU A 453 -1.38 -4.74 52.14
CA GLU A 453 -0.09 -5.39 52.45
C GLU A 453 0.98 -4.29 52.65
N PRO A 454 1.84 -4.40 53.67
CA PRO A 454 2.86 -3.39 53.92
C PRO A 454 3.92 -3.48 52.81
N VAL A 455 3.75 -2.63 51.81
CA VAL A 455 4.77 -2.40 50.79
C VAL A 455 5.99 -1.78 51.49
N PRO A 456 7.22 -2.25 51.23
CA PRO A 456 8.43 -1.59 51.75
C PRO A 456 8.37 -0.08 51.50
N LEU A 457 8.87 0.72 52.44
CA LEU A 457 8.78 2.20 52.48
C LEU A 457 9.18 2.90 51.16
N GLU A 458 9.90 2.20 50.29
CA GLU A 458 10.38 2.63 48.98
C GLU A 458 9.30 2.63 47.88
N PHE A 459 8.12 2.02 48.11
CA PHE A 459 7.05 1.84 47.11
C PHE A 459 5.66 2.29 47.60
N ILE A 460 5.59 3.21 48.56
CA ILE A 460 4.31 3.77 49.01
C ILE A 460 3.80 4.77 47.96
N PRO A 461 2.64 4.55 47.29
CA PRO A 461 2.04 5.55 46.42
C PRO A 461 1.31 6.61 47.25
N ALA A 462 1.39 7.86 46.81
CA ALA A 462 0.66 8.97 47.42
C ALA A 462 -0.86 8.74 47.40
N ARG A 463 -1.51 9.00 48.54
CA ARG A 463 -2.96 8.84 48.74
C ARG A 463 -3.76 9.93 48.01
N GLY A 464 -4.81 9.52 47.29
CA GLY A 464 -6.00 10.35 47.04
C GLY A 464 -6.57 10.23 45.63
N LEU A 465 -7.77 9.67 45.51
CA LEU A 465 -8.52 9.56 44.24
C LEU A 465 -9.44 10.78 43.99
N LEU A 466 -9.64 11.64 44.99
CA LEU A 466 -10.57 12.76 44.96
C LEU A 466 -10.06 13.95 45.80
N GLY A 467 -9.36 14.88 45.12
CA GLY A 467 -9.43 16.32 45.39
C GLY A 467 -8.84 16.87 46.69
N ARG A 468 -7.50 16.90 46.83
CA ARG A 468 -6.80 17.95 47.60
C ARG A 468 -5.52 18.40 46.90
N GLN A 469 -5.18 19.68 47.09
CA GLN A 469 -4.01 20.37 46.52
C GLN A 469 -2.71 19.63 46.81
N ASN A 470 -2.24 18.89 45.80
CA ASN A 470 -0.86 18.55 45.40
C ASN A 470 -0.93 17.25 44.58
N ASP A 471 -1.50 17.35 43.37
CA ASP A 471 -1.85 16.25 42.47
C ASP A 471 -0.65 15.64 41.71
N LEU A 472 -0.50 14.31 41.76
CA LEU A 472 0.39 13.53 40.88
C LEU A 472 -0.25 13.20 39.51
N CYS A 473 -1.55 13.45 39.31
CA CYS A 473 -2.15 13.41 37.97
C CYS A 473 -1.64 14.52 37.04
N ALA A 474 -0.95 15.53 37.58
CA ALA A 474 -0.27 16.53 36.78
C ALA A 474 1.06 16.03 36.17
N GLN A 475 1.63 14.90 36.62
CA GLN A 475 2.96 14.45 36.18
C GLN A 475 2.97 13.33 35.13
N PHE A 476 1.82 12.76 34.75
CA PHE A 476 1.75 11.86 33.58
C PHE A 476 1.23 12.54 32.30
N PHE A 477 0.93 13.84 32.36
CA PHE A 477 0.65 14.68 31.20
C PHE A 477 1.30 16.06 31.35
N THR A 478 2.62 16.07 31.42
CA THR A 478 3.42 17.18 30.90
C THR A 478 4.44 16.59 29.94
N LEU A 479 4.02 16.43 28.68
CA LEU A 479 4.79 16.71 27.46
C LEU A 479 4.08 16.12 26.23
N SER A 480 3.81 17.02 25.28
CA SER A 480 3.36 16.85 23.87
C SER A 480 1.87 16.72 23.61
#